data_AF-A0A0K2SIW0-F1
#
_entry.id   AF-A0A0K2SIW0-F1
#
_cell.length_a   1.000
_cell.length_b   1.000
_cell.length_c   1.000
_cell.angle_alpha   90.00
_cell.angle_beta   90.00
_cell.angle_gamma   90.00
#
_symmetry.space_group_name_H-M   'P 1'
#
loop_
_entity.id
_entity.type
_entity.pdbx_description
1 polymer ?
#
loop_
_entity_poly.entity_id
_entity_poly.type
_entity_poly.pdbx_seq_one_letter_code
_entity_poly.pdbx_strand_id
1 'polypeptide(L)'
;MSARARRPAQETSNPTPTQGHRSPHSRAGLRILAALCLGLGLLAQAPAGAQEDYAGTAAHLQIGMGARALAMGGAFVAVADDATALHYNPAGLATLQGLELTSFYSSEYGASSYGALGVAGPGLGAGVQWLGSPGIEARDPYANPTGSFDLALAAARLAYARRLGPVAAGLELTYVSESLASVTGNGLTGDVGVLAPLGPVRLGLAARNLWGTLGYTSGTSDPFDPVYVVGMAWQPGRLTLALDYELEGPVRLGAEFRVLPAFALRAGASSLEEEVTLSGGLGLALGGLRLDYAYLQPKVLPGTHRLSLGYRF
;
A
#
# COMPACT_ATOMS: atom_id res chain seq x y z
N MET A 1 -36.85 -23.02 -79.86
CA MET A 1 -35.75 -22.04 -79.67
C MET A 1 -35.97 -21.35 -78.34
N SER A 2 -35.23 -21.75 -77.31
CA SER A 2 -35.38 -21.29 -75.92
C SER A 2 -34.39 -20.16 -75.64
N ALA A 3 -34.89 -18.97 -75.29
CA ALA A 3 -34.07 -17.80 -74.98
C ALA A 3 -33.63 -17.83 -73.51
N ARG A 4 -32.31 -17.94 -73.32
CA ARG A 4 -31.63 -18.01 -72.02
C ARG A 4 -31.27 -16.59 -71.57
N ALA A 5 -31.98 -16.03 -70.61
CA ALA A 5 -31.65 -14.74 -70.00
C ALA A 5 -30.43 -14.87 -69.08
N ARG A 6 -29.37 -14.09 -69.35
CA ARG A 6 -28.17 -13.97 -68.51
C ARG A 6 -28.49 -13.06 -67.30
N ARG A 7 -28.21 -13.54 -66.08
CA ARG A 7 -28.14 -12.70 -64.87
C ARG A 7 -26.82 -11.92 -64.86
N PRO A 8 -26.79 -10.64 -64.41
CA PRO A 8 -25.54 -9.94 -64.17
C PRO A 8 -24.93 -10.35 -62.82
N ALA A 9 -23.59 -10.27 -62.77
CA ALA A 9 -22.75 -10.67 -61.65
C ALA A 9 -22.93 -9.73 -60.44
N GLN A 10 -22.95 -10.31 -59.23
CA GLN A 10 -22.86 -9.58 -57.98
C GLN A 10 -21.43 -9.09 -57.78
N GLU A 11 -21.28 -7.78 -57.71
CA GLU A 11 -20.05 -7.07 -57.38
C GLU A 11 -19.82 -7.20 -55.87
N THR A 12 -18.78 -7.93 -55.48
CA THR A 12 -18.37 -8.08 -54.08
C THR A 12 -17.70 -6.79 -53.62
N SER A 13 -18.40 -5.97 -52.84
CA SER A 13 -17.80 -4.83 -52.14
C SER A 13 -16.91 -5.32 -50.99
N ASN A 14 -15.63 -4.97 -51.06
CA ASN A 14 -14.69 -5.13 -49.96
C ASN A 14 -15.09 -4.19 -48.79
N PRO A 15 -15.10 -4.64 -47.52
CA PRO A 15 -15.30 -3.73 -46.41
C PRO A 15 -14.03 -2.88 -46.20
N THR A 16 -14.20 -1.57 -46.27
CA THR A 16 -13.23 -0.54 -45.87
C THR A 16 -12.84 -0.75 -44.40
N PRO A 17 -11.55 -0.62 -44.03
CA PRO A 17 -11.14 -0.77 -42.64
C PRO A 17 -11.73 0.37 -41.81
N THR A 18 -12.49 0.02 -40.78
CA THR A 18 -13.04 0.97 -39.81
C THR A 18 -11.89 1.71 -39.14
N GLN A 19 -11.80 3.02 -39.42
CA GLN A 19 -10.91 3.91 -38.68
C GLN A 19 -11.26 3.83 -37.20
N GLY A 20 -10.31 3.35 -36.39
CA GLY A 20 -10.44 3.25 -34.95
C GLY A 20 -10.79 4.60 -34.36
N HIS A 21 -12.02 4.72 -33.87
CA HIS A 21 -12.51 5.87 -33.12
C HIS A 21 -11.74 5.93 -31.78
N ARG A 22 -10.56 6.57 -31.79
CA ARG A 22 -9.79 6.82 -30.57
C ARG A 22 -10.55 7.84 -29.72
N SER A 23 -11.16 7.37 -28.63
CA SER A 23 -11.96 8.22 -27.75
C SER A 23 -11.09 9.32 -27.11
N PRO A 24 -11.58 10.58 -27.06
CA PRO A 24 -10.83 11.73 -26.55
C PRO A 24 -10.49 11.63 -25.06
N HIS A 25 -11.16 10.75 -24.30
CA HIS A 25 -10.90 10.52 -22.87
C HIS A 25 -9.52 9.89 -22.56
N SER A 26 -8.95 9.11 -23.50
CA SER A 26 -7.66 8.44 -23.31
C SER A 26 -6.46 9.40 -23.22
N ARG A 27 -6.52 10.53 -23.93
CA ARG A 27 -5.42 11.51 -23.98
C ARG A 27 -5.37 12.43 -22.76
N ALA A 28 -6.53 12.72 -22.16
CA ALA A 28 -6.61 13.56 -20.96
C ALA A 28 -6.01 12.84 -19.73
N GLY A 29 -6.33 11.56 -19.53
CA GLY A 29 -5.76 10.76 -18.45
C GLY A 29 -4.24 10.61 -18.54
N LEU A 30 -3.72 10.40 -19.75
CA LEU A 30 -2.28 10.28 -19.97
C LEU A 30 -1.52 11.59 -19.70
N ARG A 31 -2.12 12.75 -20.01
CA ARG A 31 -1.54 14.07 -19.69
C ARG A 31 -1.54 14.36 -18.19
N ILE A 32 -2.61 13.99 -17.49
CA ILE A 32 -2.70 14.13 -16.03
C ILE A 32 -1.66 13.23 -15.35
N LEU A 33 -1.53 11.98 -15.80
CA LEU A 33 -0.53 11.05 -15.28
C LEU A 33 0.89 11.56 -15.55
N ALA A 34 1.19 12.04 -16.76
CA ALA A 34 2.49 12.60 -17.09
C ALA A 34 2.83 13.84 -16.25
N ALA A 35 1.85 14.72 -16.00
CA ALA A 35 2.03 15.88 -15.13
C ALA A 35 2.26 15.48 -13.66
N LEU A 36 1.58 14.44 -13.17
CA LEU A 36 1.76 13.92 -11.82
C LEU A 36 3.12 13.21 -11.65
N CYS A 37 3.55 12.41 -12.63
CA CYS A 37 4.89 11.81 -12.64
C CYS A 37 5.99 12.88 -12.69
N LEU A 38 5.80 13.93 -13.48
CA LEU A 38 6.75 15.05 -13.56
C LEU A 38 6.80 15.83 -12.22
N GLY A 39 5.64 16.06 -11.59
CA GLY A 39 5.55 16.67 -10.27
C GLY A 39 6.21 15.83 -9.17
N LEU A 40 6.08 14.50 -9.21
CA LEU A 40 6.77 13.60 -8.28
C LEU A 40 8.29 13.62 -8.48
N GLY A 41 8.75 13.64 -9.74
CA GLY A 41 10.18 13.76 -10.05
C GLY A 41 10.81 15.08 -9.60
N LEU A 42 10.01 16.16 -9.55
CA LEU A 42 10.41 17.45 -9.00
C LEU A 42 10.44 17.45 -7.45
N LEU A 43 9.57 16.67 -6.79
CA LEU A 43 9.56 16.52 -5.32
C LEU A 43 10.65 15.58 -4.80
N ALA A 44 11.14 14.65 -5.63
CA ALA A 44 12.28 13.78 -5.31
C ALA A 44 13.64 14.50 -5.31
N GLN A 45 13.69 15.82 -5.54
CA GLN A 45 14.89 16.66 -5.47
C GLN A 45 15.10 17.27 -4.07
N ALA A 46 14.61 16.62 -3.00
CA ALA A 46 14.85 17.07 -1.63
C ALA A 46 16.37 17.13 -1.36
N PRO A 47 16.84 18.12 -0.56
CA PRO A 47 18.27 18.33 -0.39
C PRO A 47 18.91 17.11 0.28
N ALA A 48 19.94 16.58 -0.38
CA ALA A 48 20.84 15.57 0.16
C ALA A 48 21.63 16.14 1.34
N GLY A 49 21.00 16.14 2.51
CA GLY A 49 21.65 16.29 3.81
C GLY A 49 21.56 14.94 4.52
N ALA A 50 22.39 13.98 4.12
CA ALA A 50 22.50 12.70 4.80
C ALA A 50 23.15 12.93 6.17
N GLN A 51 22.33 13.20 7.17
CA GLN A 51 22.66 12.84 8.55
C GLN A 51 22.37 11.35 8.64
N GLU A 52 23.34 10.57 9.12
CA GLU A 52 23.17 9.13 9.32
C GLU A 52 22.11 8.89 10.39
N ASP A 53 20.85 8.85 9.96
CA ASP A 53 19.73 8.45 10.80
C ASP A 53 19.58 6.93 10.68
N TYR A 54 20.08 6.23 11.69
CA TYR A 54 20.07 4.77 11.72
C TYR A 54 18.70 4.19 12.08
N ALA A 55 17.72 5.03 12.46
CA ALA A 55 16.37 4.59 12.81
C ALA A 55 15.33 5.63 12.34
N GLY A 56 14.62 5.33 11.25
CA GLY A 56 13.62 6.24 10.70
C GLY A 56 12.56 6.67 11.73
N THR A 57 12.15 7.94 11.65
CA THR A 57 11.15 8.54 12.52
C THR A 57 9.82 7.80 12.39
N ALA A 58 9.25 7.39 13.52
CA ALA A 58 8.03 6.59 13.57
C ALA A 58 8.10 5.28 12.76
N ALA A 59 9.21 4.53 12.89
CA ALA A 59 9.48 3.28 12.19
C ALA A 59 8.33 2.24 12.19
N HIS A 60 7.43 2.26 13.19
CA HIS A 60 6.24 1.40 13.20
C HIS A 60 5.29 1.63 12.01
N LEU A 61 5.35 2.80 11.36
CA LEU A 61 4.65 3.08 10.10
C LEU A 61 5.18 2.26 8.92
N GLN A 62 6.37 1.68 9.01
CA GLN A 62 6.98 0.91 7.92
C GLN A 62 6.68 -0.60 7.98
N ILE A 63 6.12 -1.11 9.10
CA ILE A 63 5.82 -2.54 9.30
C ILE A 63 4.78 -3.08 8.29
N GLY A 64 3.94 -2.19 7.77
CA GLY A 64 2.82 -2.53 6.89
C GLY A 64 1.49 -2.64 7.63
N MET A 65 0.41 -2.78 6.86
CA MET A 65 -0.93 -3.07 7.36
C MET A 65 -1.57 -4.18 6.53
N GLY A 66 -2.26 -5.11 7.19
CA GLY A 66 -3.07 -6.12 6.52
C GLY A 66 -2.29 -7.34 6.02
N ALA A 67 -2.75 -8.54 6.41
CA ALA A 67 -2.10 -9.80 6.04
C ALA A 67 -2.08 -10.02 4.52
N ARG A 68 -3.12 -9.61 3.79
CA ARG A 68 -3.17 -9.72 2.32
C ARG A 68 -1.99 -9.02 1.63
N ALA A 69 -1.76 -7.75 1.96
CA ALA A 69 -0.70 -6.95 1.36
C ALA A 69 0.68 -7.49 1.73
N LEU A 70 0.84 -7.91 2.99
CA LEU A 70 2.10 -8.45 3.50
C LEU A 70 2.43 -9.84 2.92
N ALA A 71 1.43 -10.67 2.64
CA ALA A 71 1.60 -11.92 1.88
C ALA A 71 2.03 -11.71 0.42
N MET A 72 1.87 -10.49 -0.11
CA MET A 72 2.33 -10.06 -1.43
C MET A 72 3.65 -9.26 -1.35
N GLY A 73 4.46 -9.51 -0.31
CA GLY A 73 5.74 -8.81 -0.09
C GLY A 73 5.60 -7.32 0.22
N GLY A 74 4.38 -6.85 0.52
CA GLY A 74 4.06 -5.42 0.67
C GLY A 74 3.92 -4.66 -0.65
N ALA A 75 3.95 -5.35 -1.81
CA ALA A 75 3.73 -4.74 -3.13
C ALA A 75 2.24 -4.45 -3.32
N PHE A 76 1.79 -3.27 -2.88
CA PHE A 76 0.38 -2.95 -2.75
C PHE A 76 -0.01 -1.54 -3.18
N VAL A 77 0.94 -0.65 -3.54
CA VAL A 77 0.65 0.74 -3.91
C VAL A 77 -0.25 0.84 -5.13
N ALA A 78 -0.05 -0.01 -6.14
CA ALA A 78 -0.93 -0.08 -7.30
C ALA A 78 -2.11 -1.04 -7.13
N VAL A 79 -2.10 -1.90 -6.09
CA VAL A 79 -3.18 -2.84 -5.82
C VAL A 79 -4.29 -2.15 -5.02
N ALA A 80 -3.94 -1.59 -3.84
CA ALA A 80 -4.73 -0.76 -2.92
C ALA A 80 -6.24 -0.69 -3.23
N ASP A 81 -6.93 -1.82 -3.11
CA ASP A 81 -8.34 -2.01 -3.49
C ASP A 81 -9.21 -2.53 -2.32
N ASP A 82 -8.72 -2.34 -1.10
CA ASP A 82 -9.41 -2.62 0.16
C ASP A 82 -9.10 -1.54 1.21
N ALA A 83 -9.65 -1.68 2.42
CA ALA A 83 -9.46 -0.73 3.52
C ALA A 83 -7.98 -0.46 3.91
N THR A 84 -7.04 -1.34 3.54
CA THR A 84 -5.60 -1.12 3.79
C THR A 84 -5.00 -0.07 2.84
N ALA A 85 -5.77 0.43 1.87
CA ALA A 85 -5.42 1.62 1.09
C ALA A 85 -5.05 2.82 1.97
N LEU A 86 -5.60 2.89 3.19
CA LEU A 86 -5.23 3.85 4.24
C LEU A 86 -3.74 3.81 4.65
N HIS A 87 -2.98 2.82 4.24
CA HIS A 87 -1.56 2.66 4.61
C HIS A 87 -0.64 2.66 3.38
N TYR A 88 -1.12 2.10 2.26
CA TYR A 88 -0.28 1.94 1.06
C TYR A 88 -0.51 3.05 0.03
N ASN A 89 -1.76 3.44 -0.23
CA ASN A 89 -2.06 4.47 -1.23
C ASN A 89 -3.50 5.01 -1.02
N PRO A 90 -3.68 6.22 -0.46
CA PRO A 90 -5.00 6.74 -0.16
C PRO A 90 -5.90 6.89 -1.39
N ALA A 91 -5.35 7.00 -2.61
CA ALA A 91 -6.16 7.03 -3.84
C ALA A 91 -6.99 5.75 -4.04
N GLY A 92 -6.57 4.63 -3.43
CA GLY A 92 -7.30 3.36 -3.42
C GLY A 92 -8.72 3.48 -2.88
N LEU A 93 -8.94 4.38 -1.93
CA LEU A 93 -10.27 4.62 -1.32
C LEU A 93 -11.32 5.04 -2.35
N ALA A 94 -10.93 5.77 -3.40
CA ALA A 94 -11.84 6.17 -4.47
C ALA A 94 -12.25 5.01 -5.40
N THR A 95 -11.67 3.83 -5.22
CA THR A 95 -11.97 2.61 -5.97
C THR A 95 -12.87 1.64 -5.21
N LEU A 96 -13.04 1.84 -3.90
CA LEU A 96 -13.91 1.02 -3.06
C LEU A 96 -15.38 1.16 -3.48
N GLN A 97 -16.11 0.05 -3.42
CA GLN A 97 -17.51 -0.04 -3.85
C GLN A 97 -18.52 0.03 -2.69
N GLY A 98 -18.06 -0.18 -1.46
CA GLY A 98 -18.88 -0.23 -0.27
C GLY A 98 -18.05 0.06 0.97
N LEU A 99 -18.71 0.05 2.13
CA LEU A 99 -18.05 0.18 3.42
C LEU A 99 -17.28 -1.12 3.73
N GLU A 100 -16.08 -0.97 4.25
CA GLU A 100 -15.20 -2.04 4.68
C GLU A 100 -14.66 -1.75 6.07
N LEU A 101 -14.66 -2.77 6.92
CA LEU A 101 -13.92 -2.81 8.18
C LEU A 101 -12.72 -3.72 7.99
N THR A 102 -11.60 -3.37 8.61
CA THR A 102 -10.41 -4.22 8.64
C THR A 102 -9.76 -4.18 10.02
N SER A 103 -9.20 -5.31 10.41
CA SER A 103 -8.28 -5.42 11.53
C SER A 103 -7.03 -6.15 11.08
N PHE A 104 -5.96 -5.89 11.81
CA PHE A 104 -4.67 -6.52 11.62
C PHE A 104 -4.02 -6.77 12.97
N TYR A 105 -3.38 -7.93 13.11
CA TYR A 105 -2.59 -8.25 14.28
C TYR A 105 -1.38 -9.09 13.90
N SER A 106 -0.26 -8.79 14.57
CA SER A 106 1.00 -9.50 14.47
C SER A 106 1.72 -9.48 15.82
N SER A 107 2.41 -10.58 16.13
CA SER A 107 3.41 -10.61 17.20
C SER A 107 4.79 -10.59 16.55
N GLU A 108 5.51 -9.50 16.73
CA GLU A 108 6.84 -9.31 16.15
C GLU A 108 7.87 -9.98 17.06
N TYR A 109 8.39 -11.12 16.60
CA TYR A 109 9.48 -11.90 17.21
C TYR A 109 9.24 -12.28 18.69
N GLY A 110 7.98 -12.33 19.12
CA GLY A 110 7.60 -12.63 20.51
C GLY A 110 7.91 -11.52 21.51
N ALA A 111 8.38 -10.35 21.04
CA ALA A 111 8.75 -9.22 21.89
C ALA A 111 7.72 -8.09 21.84
N SER A 112 7.20 -7.80 20.65
CA SER A 112 6.29 -6.68 20.43
C SER A 112 4.96 -7.14 19.85
N SER A 113 3.90 -6.45 20.22
CA SER A 113 2.58 -6.59 19.57
C SER A 113 2.37 -5.42 18.63
N TYR A 114 1.90 -5.70 17.42
CA TYR A 114 1.52 -4.70 16.45
C TYR A 114 0.10 -4.97 15.95
N GLY A 115 -0.70 -3.93 15.83
CA GLY A 115 -2.06 -4.05 15.35
C GLY A 115 -2.58 -2.82 14.65
N ALA A 116 -3.65 -3.02 13.90
CA ALA A 116 -4.39 -1.93 13.28
C ALA A 116 -5.88 -2.22 13.20
N LEU A 117 -6.68 -1.16 13.20
CA LEU A 117 -8.11 -1.17 12.91
C LEU A 117 -8.39 -0.07 11.89
N GLY A 118 -9.29 -0.34 10.95
CA GLY A 118 -9.64 0.61 9.91
C GLY A 118 -11.09 0.47 9.46
N VAL A 119 -11.65 1.60 9.06
CA VAL A 119 -12.91 1.70 8.35
C VAL A 119 -12.69 2.51 7.08
N ALA A 120 -13.14 2.00 5.95
CA ALA A 120 -12.96 2.64 4.66
C ALA A 120 -14.21 2.46 3.81
N GLY A 121 -14.57 3.49 3.08
CA GLY A 121 -15.65 3.47 2.11
C GLY A 121 -15.28 4.23 0.85
N PRO A 122 -16.23 4.45 -0.06
CA PRO A 122 -15.96 5.17 -1.31
C PRO A 122 -15.45 6.60 -1.03
N GLY A 123 -14.14 6.79 -1.19
CA GLY A 123 -13.46 8.08 -1.08
C GLY A 123 -13.16 8.59 0.32
N LEU A 124 -13.48 7.85 1.38
CA LEU A 124 -13.19 8.24 2.77
C LEU A 124 -12.72 7.04 3.58
N GLY A 125 -11.81 7.26 4.51
CA GLY A 125 -11.44 6.24 5.48
C GLY A 125 -10.75 6.80 6.70
N ALA A 126 -10.75 6.02 7.76
CA ALA A 126 -10.09 6.32 9.01
C ALA A 126 -9.51 5.04 9.59
N GLY A 127 -8.39 5.15 10.29
CA GLY A 127 -7.78 3.99 10.91
C GLY A 127 -6.84 4.36 12.04
N VAL A 128 -6.53 3.36 12.85
CA VAL A 128 -5.54 3.44 13.91
C VAL A 128 -4.59 2.27 13.78
N GLN A 129 -3.32 2.50 14.11
CA GLN A 129 -2.32 1.46 14.28
C GLN A 129 -1.56 1.68 15.57
N TRP A 130 -1.06 0.60 16.16
CA TRP A 130 -0.30 0.65 17.39
C TRP A 130 0.79 -0.41 17.41
N LEU A 131 1.87 -0.11 18.11
CA LEU A 131 2.92 -1.04 18.50
C LEU A 131 3.14 -0.92 20.00
N GLY A 132 3.19 -2.05 20.69
CA GLY A 132 3.51 -2.10 22.11
C GLY A 132 4.56 -3.17 22.41
N SER A 133 5.62 -2.78 23.11
CA SER A 133 6.65 -3.67 23.64
C SER A 133 6.80 -3.41 25.14
N PRO A 134 6.07 -4.16 25.99
CA PRO A 134 6.13 -3.97 27.43
C PRO A 134 7.33 -4.70 28.06
N GLY A 135 7.75 -4.26 29.25
CA GLY A 135 8.70 -4.99 30.08
C GLY A 135 10.12 -5.09 29.53
N ILE A 136 10.55 -4.09 28.74
CA ILE A 136 11.92 -4.02 28.23
C ILE A 136 12.85 -3.80 29.41
N GLU A 137 13.81 -4.70 29.61
CA GLU A 137 14.72 -4.63 30.76
C GLU A 137 15.73 -3.49 30.59
N ALA A 138 15.74 -2.57 31.56
CA ALA A 138 16.73 -1.51 31.64
C ALA A 138 18.03 -2.05 32.24
N ARG A 139 19.17 -1.64 31.67
CA ARG A 139 20.50 -2.03 32.18
C ARG A 139 21.41 -0.82 32.35
N ASP A 140 22.29 -0.90 33.33
CA ASP A 140 23.40 0.05 33.50
C ASP A 140 24.57 -0.26 32.53
N PRO A 141 25.62 0.58 32.46
CA PRO A 141 26.79 0.33 31.63
C PRO A 141 27.59 -0.95 31.97
N TYR A 142 27.33 -1.57 33.12
CA TYR A 142 27.94 -2.83 33.56
C TYR A 142 27.00 -4.03 33.32
N ALA A 143 25.92 -3.82 32.57
CA ALA A 143 24.88 -4.79 32.26
C ALA A 143 24.08 -5.29 33.47
N ASN A 144 24.07 -4.58 34.60
CA ASN A 144 23.18 -4.93 35.71
C ASN A 144 21.74 -4.47 35.41
N PRO A 145 20.71 -5.29 35.67
CA PRO A 145 19.33 -4.86 35.56
C PRO A 145 19.00 -3.72 36.53
N THR A 146 18.39 -2.65 36.03
CA THR A 146 18.00 -1.46 36.82
C THR A 146 16.49 -1.24 36.88
N GLY A 147 15.71 -2.06 36.18
CA GLY A 147 14.26 -2.01 36.13
C GLY A 147 13.73 -2.43 34.77
N SER A 148 12.53 -1.97 34.42
CA SER A 148 11.95 -2.15 33.09
C SER A 148 11.25 -0.88 32.63
N PHE A 149 11.13 -0.71 31.32
CA PHE A 149 10.31 0.32 30.70
C PHE A 149 9.50 -0.27 29.54
N ASP A 150 8.50 0.48 29.12
CA ASP A 150 7.64 0.11 27.99
C ASP A 150 7.90 1.03 26.80
N LEU A 151 7.72 0.47 25.60
CA LEU A 151 7.61 1.21 24.35
C LEU A 151 6.15 1.12 23.87
N ALA A 152 5.54 2.28 23.61
CA ALA A 152 4.21 2.38 23.04
C ALA A 152 4.20 3.40 21.90
N LEU A 153 3.87 2.94 20.70
CA LEU A 153 3.74 3.74 19.49
C LEU A 153 2.32 3.65 18.98
N ALA A 154 1.76 4.75 18.51
CA ALA A 154 0.43 4.78 17.91
C ALA A 154 0.36 5.80 16.79
N ALA A 155 -0.47 5.50 15.79
CA ALA A 155 -0.85 6.46 14.77
C ALA A 155 -2.33 6.40 14.47
N ALA A 156 -2.94 7.57 14.26
CA ALA A 156 -4.32 7.73 13.83
C ALA A 156 -4.36 8.44 12.49
N ARG A 157 -5.16 7.91 11.57
CA ARG A 157 -5.22 8.34 10.16
C ARG A 157 -6.61 8.75 9.75
N LEU A 158 -6.68 9.78 8.92
CA LEU A 158 -7.88 10.19 8.19
C LEU A 158 -7.50 10.42 6.74
N ALA A 159 -8.25 9.82 5.82
CA ALA A 159 -7.97 9.92 4.40
C ALA A 159 -9.21 10.26 3.58
N TYR A 160 -8.98 11.02 2.51
CA TYR A 160 -9.97 11.36 1.51
C TYR A 160 -9.41 11.06 0.12
N ALA A 161 -10.25 10.54 -0.77
CA ALA A 161 -9.87 10.28 -2.14
C ALA A 161 -11.02 10.52 -3.10
N ARG A 162 -10.65 10.87 -4.33
CA ARG A 162 -11.61 11.16 -5.40
C ARG A 162 -11.11 10.68 -6.74
N ARG A 163 -12.04 10.25 -7.59
CA ARG A 163 -11.79 10.02 -9.02
C ARG A 163 -11.74 11.35 -9.77
N LEU A 164 -10.66 11.57 -10.50
CA LEU A 164 -10.38 12.70 -11.38
C LEU A 164 -10.33 12.19 -12.83
N GLY A 165 -11.49 11.91 -13.40
CA GLY A 165 -11.60 11.25 -14.70
C GLY A 165 -11.16 9.79 -14.62
N PRO A 166 -10.19 9.32 -15.44
CA PRO A 166 -9.73 7.94 -15.39
C PRO A 166 -8.81 7.65 -14.20
N VAL A 167 -8.23 8.68 -13.57
CA VAL A 167 -7.27 8.54 -12.46
C VAL A 167 -8.00 8.75 -11.13
N ALA A 168 -7.53 8.13 -10.05
CA ALA A 168 -7.91 8.46 -8.69
C ALA A 168 -6.75 9.17 -7.97
N ALA A 169 -7.07 10.12 -7.12
CA ALA A 169 -6.11 10.82 -6.26
C ALA A 169 -6.61 10.79 -4.82
N GLY A 170 -5.70 10.70 -3.86
CA GLY A 170 -6.01 10.67 -2.44
C GLY A 170 -5.02 11.46 -1.61
N LEU A 171 -5.47 11.86 -0.43
CA LEU A 171 -4.72 12.57 0.59
C LEU A 171 -5.03 11.96 1.95
N GLU A 172 -4.04 11.94 2.82
CA GLU A 172 -4.11 11.40 4.17
C GLU A 172 -3.47 12.38 5.16
N LEU A 173 -4.04 12.45 6.36
CA LEU A 173 -3.47 13.10 7.52
C LEU A 173 -3.26 12.06 8.61
N THR A 174 -2.07 12.05 9.21
CA THR A 174 -1.64 11.08 10.21
C THR A 174 -1.10 11.77 11.44
N TYR A 175 -1.75 11.51 12.58
CA TYR A 175 -1.25 11.88 13.89
C TYR A 175 -0.45 10.72 14.47
N VAL A 176 0.76 10.99 14.93
CA VAL A 176 1.66 10.01 15.54
C VAL A 176 1.90 10.37 17.00
N SER A 177 1.91 9.36 17.85
CA SER A 177 2.23 9.46 19.27
C SER A 177 3.19 8.34 19.66
N GLU A 178 4.24 8.70 20.39
CA GLU A 178 5.27 7.78 20.87
C GLU A 178 5.51 7.98 22.35
N SER A 179 5.77 6.89 23.06
CA SER A 179 6.16 6.87 24.46
C SER A 179 7.25 5.83 24.64
N LEU A 180 8.39 6.28 25.15
CA LEU A 180 9.54 5.46 25.48
C LEU A 180 10.05 5.86 26.86
N ALA A 181 9.85 4.97 27.84
CA ALA A 181 10.13 5.27 29.25
C ALA A 181 9.44 6.60 29.70
N SER A 182 10.22 7.63 30.04
CA SER A 182 9.70 8.93 30.49
C SER A 182 9.58 9.97 29.37
N VAL A 183 10.00 9.65 28.15
CA VAL A 183 9.95 10.58 27.01
C VAL A 183 8.71 10.26 26.18
N THR A 184 7.96 11.29 25.86
CA THR A 184 6.81 11.19 24.96
C THR A 184 7.03 12.11 23.76
N GLY A 185 6.57 11.68 22.60
CA GLY A 185 6.65 12.42 21.35
C GLY A 185 5.31 12.45 20.63
N ASN A 186 5.01 13.54 19.94
CA ASN A 186 3.84 13.64 19.09
C ASN A 186 4.08 14.50 17.86
N GLY A 187 3.34 14.20 16.79
CA GLY A 187 3.59 14.80 15.48
C GLY A 187 2.43 14.60 14.53
N LEU A 188 2.40 15.42 13.48
CA LEU A 188 1.46 15.32 12.38
C LEU A 188 2.24 15.23 11.08
N THR A 189 1.80 14.33 10.20
CA THR A 189 2.30 14.20 8.84
C THR A 189 1.16 13.89 7.88
N GLY A 190 1.46 13.74 6.60
CA GLY A 190 0.45 13.38 5.61
C GLY A 190 1.00 12.77 4.35
N ASP A 191 0.11 12.07 3.65
CA ASP A 191 0.42 11.29 2.46
C ASP A 191 -0.41 11.78 1.28
N VAL A 192 0.11 11.58 0.07
CA VAL A 192 -0.64 11.75 -1.17
C VAL A 192 -0.49 10.50 -2.03
N GLY A 193 -1.56 10.18 -2.74
CA GLY A 193 -1.64 8.98 -3.55
C GLY A 193 -2.28 9.25 -4.91
N VAL A 194 -1.87 8.48 -5.91
CA VAL A 194 -2.44 8.46 -7.25
C VAL A 194 -2.58 7.02 -7.72
N LEU A 195 -3.69 6.71 -8.39
CA LEU A 195 -3.93 5.44 -9.07
C LEU A 195 -4.44 5.67 -10.49
N ALA A 196 -3.76 5.10 -11.47
CA ALA A 196 -4.10 5.23 -12.88
C ALA A 196 -4.33 3.85 -13.53
N PRO A 197 -5.59 3.45 -13.81
CA PRO A 197 -5.89 2.25 -14.57
C PRO A 197 -5.59 2.43 -16.07
N LEU A 198 -4.88 1.47 -16.65
CA LEU A 198 -4.46 1.38 -18.04
C LEU A 198 -4.86 0.01 -18.61
N GLY A 199 -6.15 -0.32 -18.53
CA GLY A 199 -6.68 -1.63 -18.92
C GLY A 199 -6.40 -2.70 -17.85
N PRO A 200 -5.73 -3.82 -18.17
CA PRO A 200 -5.36 -4.84 -17.18
C PRO A 200 -4.19 -4.41 -16.29
N VAL A 201 -3.50 -3.32 -16.64
CA VAL A 201 -2.41 -2.74 -15.83
C VAL A 201 -2.96 -1.57 -15.03
N ARG A 202 -2.52 -1.40 -13.79
CA ARG A 202 -2.73 -0.21 -12.97
C ARG A 202 -1.38 0.30 -12.50
N LEU A 203 -1.18 1.60 -12.60
CA LEU A 203 -0.03 2.28 -12.03
C LEU A 203 -0.45 2.99 -10.75
N GLY A 204 0.42 3.00 -9.77
CA GLY A 204 0.24 3.71 -8.51
C GLY A 204 1.44 4.57 -8.19
N LEU A 205 1.20 5.74 -7.63
CA LEU A 205 2.23 6.57 -7.00
C LEU A 205 1.77 6.86 -5.58
N ALA A 206 2.66 6.75 -4.61
CA ALA A 206 2.42 7.16 -3.25
C ALA A 206 3.62 7.96 -2.76
N ALA A 207 3.36 9.08 -2.09
CA ALA A 207 4.35 9.82 -1.34
C ALA A 207 3.82 9.97 0.08
N ARG A 208 4.49 9.34 1.04
CA ARG A 208 4.06 9.21 2.43
C ARG A 208 4.96 10.05 3.32
N ASN A 209 4.44 10.43 4.48
CA ASN A 209 5.18 11.16 5.50
C ASN A 209 5.82 12.46 4.96
N LEU A 210 5.12 13.19 4.09
CA LEU A 210 5.72 14.24 3.25
C LEU A 210 6.24 15.48 4.00
N TRP A 211 5.78 15.69 5.22
CA TRP A 211 6.03 16.91 5.99
C TRP A 211 5.83 16.70 7.49
N GLY A 212 6.23 17.69 8.27
CA GLY A 212 6.03 17.71 9.72
C GLY A 212 7.21 17.16 10.49
N THR A 213 7.11 17.26 11.82
CA THR A 213 8.11 16.78 12.77
C THR A 213 7.41 16.07 13.92
N LEU A 214 8.11 15.11 14.51
CA LEU A 214 7.76 14.46 15.76
C LEU A 214 8.52 15.19 16.88
N GLY A 215 7.82 15.96 17.70
CA GLY A 215 8.42 16.73 18.80
C GLY A 215 8.34 15.95 20.11
N TYR A 216 9.39 15.99 20.92
CA TYR A 216 9.49 15.24 22.18
C TYR A 216 9.54 16.14 23.41
N THR A 217 9.12 15.59 24.55
CA THR A 217 9.17 16.27 25.86
C THR A 217 10.60 16.52 26.36
N SER A 218 11.61 15.88 25.77
CA SER A 218 13.04 16.18 25.97
C SER A 218 13.47 17.54 25.39
N GLY A 219 12.65 18.14 24.52
CA GLY A 219 12.97 19.36 23.78
C GLY A 219 13.63 19.11 22.42
N THR A 220 13.84 17.85 22.03
CA THR A 220 14.29 17.47 20.68
C THR A 220 13.10 17.27 19.75
N SER A 221 13.37 17.20 18.44
CA SER A 221 12.38 16.87 17.43
C SER A 221 13.04 16.22 16.23
N ASP A 222 12.38 15.24 15.63
CA ASP A 222 12.85 14.56 14.43
C ASP A 222 11.87 14.82 13.27
N PRO A 223 12.34 15.20 12.07
CA PRO A 223 11.48 15.32 10.90
C PRO A 223 10.97 13.94 10.48
N PHE A 224 9.73 13.86 9.99
CA PHE A 224 9.26 12.62 9.39
C PHE A 224 10.02 12.33 8.09
N ASP A 225 10.35 11.07 7.86
CA ASP A 225 11.06 10.61 6.66
C ASP A 225 10.10 10.40 5.49
N PRO A 226 10.19 11.21 4.42
CA PRO A 226 9.32 11.05 3.27
C PRO A 226 9.61 9.75 2.52
N VAL A 227 8.57 9.00 2.17
CA VAL A 227 8.69 7.74 1.44
C VAL A 227 7.99 7.82 0.11
N TYR A 228 8.72 7.64 -0.99
CA TYR A 228 8.18 7.70 -2.35
C TYR A 228 8.15 6.32 -2.98
N VAL A 229 6.99 5.89 -3.48
CA VAL A 229 6.80 4.57 -4.06
C VAL A 229 6.14 4.67 -5.43
N VAL A 230 6.72 3.97 -6.41
CA VAL A 230 6.14 3.75 -7.73
C VAL A 230 5.69 2.29 -7.81
N GLY A 231 4.38 2.09 -7.99
CA GLY A 231 3.76 0.78 -8.05
C GLY A 231 3.20 0.45 -9.43
N MET A 232 3.21 -0.83 -9.79
CA MET A 232 2.52 -1.39 -10.94
C MET A 232 1.81 -2.67 -10.53
N ALA A 233 0.55 -2.81 -10.93
CA ALA A 233 -0.23 -4.03 -10.79
C ALA A 233 -0.73 -4.49 -12.16
N TRP A 234 -0.62 -5.78 -12.46
CA TRP A 234 -1.18 -6.41 -13.65
C TRP A 234 -2.20 -7.48 -13.23
N GLN A 235 -3.45 -7.34 -13.68
CA GLN A 235 -4.60 -8.09 -13.15
C GLN A 235 -5.37 -8.86 -14.24
N PRO A 236 -4.77 -9.87 -14.91
CA PRO A 236 -5.47 -10.69 -15.89
C PRO A 236 -6.36 -11.74 -15.20
N GLY A 237 -7.67 -11.48 -15.18
CA GLY A 237 -8.68 -12.44 -14.72
C GLY A 237 -8.58 -12.77 -13.22
N ARG A 238 -7.96 -13.91 -12.89
CA ARG A 238 -7.83 -14.42 -11.51
C ARG A 238 -6.46 -14.18 -10.90
N LEU A 239 -5.49 -13.73 -11.69
CA LEU A 239 -4.13 -13.44 -11.26
C LEU A 239 -3.99 -11.93 -11.06
N THR A 240 -3.29 -11.54 -10.01
CA THR A 240 -2.73 -10.20 -9.80
C THR A 240 -1.22 -10.38 -9.61
N LEU A 241 -0.42 -9.67 -10.39
CA LEU A 241 1.01 -9.48 -10.14
C LEU A 241 1.22 -8.02 -9.75
N ALA A 242 2.10 -7.78 -8.79
CA ALA A 242 2.41 -6.45 -8.28
C ALA A 242 3.92 -6.26 -8.15
N LEU A 243 4.38 -5.05 -8.45
CA LEU A 243 5.75 -4.57 -8.27
C LEU A 243 5.65 -3.17 -7.67
N ASP A 244 6.32 -2.96 -6.54
CA ASP A 244 6.52 -1.64 -5.97
C ASP A 244 8.02 -1.37 -5.85
N TYR A 245 8.43 -0.20 -6.33
CA TYR A 245 9.78 0.34 -6.17
C TYR A 245 9.71 1.55 -5.23
N GLU A 246 10.29 1.42 -4.04
CA GLU A 246 10.47 2.51 -3.09
C GLU A 246 11.81 3.21 -3.37
N LEU A 247 11.81 4.53 -3.55
CA LEU A 247 13.04 5.29 -3.76
C LEU A 247 13.92 5.20 -2.52
N GLU A 248 15.19 4.85 -2.71
CA GLU A 248 16.17 4.67 -1.63
C GLU A 248 15.74 3.62 -0.58
N GLY A 249 14.81 2.74 -0.95
CA GLY A 249 14.25 1.73 -0.08
C GLY A 249 14.04 0.40 -0.81
N PRO A 250 13.11 -0.42 -0.33
CA PRO A 250 12.96 -1.78 -0.82
C PRO A 250 12.23 -1.89 -2.16
N VAL A 251 12.65 -2.89 -2.95
CA VAL A 251 11.86 -3.39 -4.07
C VAL A 251 10.98 -4.54 -3.58
N ARG A 252 9.69 -4.48 -3.90
CA ARG A 252 8.68 -5.45 -3.48
C ARG A 252 8.00 -6.09 -4.68
N LEU A 253 7.85 -7.40 -4.65
CA LEU A 253 7.16 -8.21 -5.65
C LEU A 253 6.04 -9.01 -4.98
N GLY A 254 4.89 -9.08 -5.63
CA GLY A 254 3.71 -9.76 -5.11
C GLY A 254 2.92 -10.49 -6.18
N ALA A 255 2.33 -11.61 -5.80
CA ALA A 255 1.40 -12.36 -6.62
C ALA A 255 0.18 -12.78 -5.79
N GLU A 256 -1.02 -12.63 -6.33
CA GLU A 256 -2.26 -13.17 -5.79
C GLU A 256 -2.97 -13.98 -6.89
N PHE A 257 -3.30 -15.23 -6.58
CA PHE A 257 -4.08 -16.09 -7.45
C PHE A 257 -5.38 -16.50 -6.76
N ARG A 258 -6.51 -16.02 -7.28
CA ARG A 258 -7.85 -16.42 -6.81
C ARG A 258 -8.23 -17.77 -7.38
N VAL A 259 -7.93 -18.84 -6.64
CA VAL A 259 -8.30 -20.22 -7.00
C VAL A 259 -9.82 -20.33 -7.16
N LEU A 260 -10.57 -19.76 -6.21
CA LEU A 260 -12.02 -19.59 -6.24
C LEU A 260 -12.36 -18.14 -5.87
N PRO A 261 -13.58 -17.64 -6.13
CA PRO A 261 -13.99 -16.33 -5.65
C PRO A 261 -13.82 -16.15 -4.14
N ALA A 262 -13.97 -17.25 -3.39
CA ALA A 262 -13.84 -17.30 -1.94
C ALA A 262 -12.42 -17.63 -1.43
N PHE A 263 -11.48 -18.03 -2.29
CA PHE A 263 -10.16 -18.53 -1.84
C PHE A 263 -9.02 -18.02 -2.72
N ALA A 264 -8.02 -17.40 -2.09
CA ALA A 264 -6.84 -16.85 -2.74
C ALA A 264 -5.55 -17.41 -2.13
N LEU A 265 -4.58 -17.69 -3.01
CA LEU A 265 -3.20 -17.97 -2.65
C LEU A 265 -2.34 -16.75 -2.98
N ARG A 266 -1.38 -16.44 -2.11
CA ARG A 266 -0.50 -15.29 -2.27
C ARG A 266 0.94 -15.66 -1.98
N ALA A 267 1.84 -15.01 -2.70
CA ALA A 267 3.28 -15.07 -2.49
C ALA A 267 3.90 -13.71 -2.76
N GLY A 268 5.01 -13.43 -2.10
CA GLY A 268 5.74 -12.20 -2.33
C GLY A 268 7.17 -12.24 -1.85
N ALA A 269 7.91 -11.21 -2.22
CA ALA A 269 9.27 -10.98 -1.81
C ALA A 269 9.51 -9.48 -1.64
N SER A 270 10.27 -9.10 -0.61
CA SER A 270 10.79 -7.74 -0.45
C SER A 270 12.30 -7.78 -0.27
N SER A 271 13.00 -6.82 -0.87
CA SER A 271 14.44 -6.67 -0.75
C SER A 271 14.74 -5.42 0.06
N LEU A 272 15.37 -5.52 1.22
CA LEU A 272 15.80 -4.40 2.05
C LEU A 272 17.25 -4.62 2.44
N GLU A 273 18.13 -3.64 2.17
CA GLU A 273 19.56 -3.70 2.55
C GLU A 273 20.24 -5.04 2.17
N GLU A 274 20.07 -5.48 0.91
CA GLU A 274 20.59 -6.75 0.38
C GLU A 274 19.98 -8.03 0.97
N GLU A 275 19.05 -7.92 1.92
CA GLU A 275 18.28 -9.04 2.45
C GLU A 275 16.95 -9.21 1.72
N VAL A 276 16.65 -10.46 1.37
CA VAL A 276 15.36 -10.82 0.80
C VAL A 276 14.50 -11.46 1.88
N THR A 277 13.35 -10.87 2.13
CA THR A 277 12.28 -11.46 2.93
C THR A 277 11.26 -12.09 2.00
N LEU A 278 10.99 -13.37 2.19
CA LEU A 278 9.94 -14.08 1.46
C LEU A 278 8.65 -14.04 2.26
N SER A 279 7.52 -13.95 1.57
CA SER A 279 6.22 -14.06 2.20
C SER A 279 5.24 -14.89 1.40
N GLY A 280 4.28 -15.47 2.11
CA GLY A 280 3.21 -16.27 1.53
C GLY A 280 1.96 -16.17 2.38
N GLY A 281 0.81 -16.41 1.79
CA GLY A 281 -0.43 -16.27 2.52
C GLY A 281 -1.66 -16.82 1.82
N LEU A 282 -2.73 -16.85 2.59
CA LEU A 282 -4.04 -17.38 2.20
C LEU A 282 -5.08 -16.30 2.46
N GLY A 283 -6.09 -16.25 1.60
CA GLY A 283 -7.27 -15.40 1.78
C GLY A 283 -8.55 -16.22 1.65
N LEU A 284 -9.46 -16.04 2.59
CA LEU A 284 -10.79 -16.63 2.59
C LEU A 284 -11.84 -15.53 2.63
N ALA A 285 -12.79 -15.56 1.69
CA ALA A 285 -13.93 -14.65 1.62
C ALA A 285 -15.23 -15.44 1.75
N LEU A 286 -15.95 -15.22 2.85
CA LEU A 286 -17.20 -15.90 3.21
C LEU A 286 -18.33 -14.87 3.31
N GLY A 287 -18.97 -14.58 2.18
CA GLY A 287 -19.93 -13.47 2.09
C GLY A 287 -19.21 -12.13 2.28
N GLY A 288 -19.66 -11.33 3.24
CA GLY A 288 -19.00 -10.07 3.61
C GLY A 288 -17.70 -10.27 4.42
N LEU A 289 -17.54 -11.41 5.09
CA LEU A 289 -16.39 -11.69 5.95
C LEU A 289 -15.14 -12.02 5.13
N ARG A 290 -13.99 -11.50 5.55
CA ARG A 290 -12.67 -11.81 5.01
C ARG A 290 -11.70 -12.20 6.10
N LEU A 291 -10.97 -13.28 5.86
CA LEU A 291 -9.91 -13.78 6.71
C LEU A 291 -8.65 -13.88 5.86
N ASP A 292 -7.62 -13.15 6.22
CA ASP A 292 -6.33 -13.21 5.55
C ASP A 292 -5.24 -13.61 6.54
N TYR A 293 -4.38 -14.52 6.09
CA TYR A 293 -3.22 -15.00 6.83
C TYR A 293 -1.97 -14.78 5.99
N ALA A 294 -0.89 -14.34 6.64
CA ALA A 294 0.42 -14.22 6.03
C ALA A 294 1.50 -14.80 6.94
N TYR A 295 2.50 -15.38 6.31
CA TYR A 295 3.75 -15.79 6.92
C TYR A 295 4.89 -15.05 6.23
N LEU A 296 5.73 -14.38 7.00
CA LEU A 296 6.90 -13.68 6.52
C LEU A 296 8.13 -14.37 7.09
N GLN A 297 9.13 -14.65 6.24
CA GLN A 297 10.38 -15.25 6.62
C GLN A 297 11.53 -14.31 6.23
N PRO A 298 11.99 -13.46 7.15
CA PRO A 298 13.25 -12.74 7.00
C PRO A 298 14.43 -13.71 6.97
N LYS A 299 15.59 -13.24 6.50
CA LYS A 299 16.80 -14.07 6.40
C LYS A 299 17.41 -14.38 7.77
N VAL A 300 17.39 -13.41 8.68
CA VAL A 300 18.08 -13.49 9.98
C VAL A 300 17.12 -13.81 11.13
N LEU A 301 15.93 -13.22 11.12
CA LEU A 301 14.97 -13.32 12.22
C LEU A 301 13.99 -14.50 12.04
N PRO A 302 13.41 -15.02 13.14
CA PRO A 302 12.34 -16.01 13.06
C PRO A 302 11.18 -15.53 12.20
N GLY A 303 10.53 -16.45 11.50
CA GLY A 303 9.36 -16.10 10.70
C GLY A 303 8.19 -15.64 11.57
N THR A 304 7.41 -14.70 11.03
CA THR A 304 6.31 -14.04 11.75
C THR A 304 4.96 -14.40 11.11
N HIS A 305 3.99 -14.72 11.97
CA HIS A 305 2.61 -14.99 11.58
C HIS A 305 1.78 -13.72 11.71
N ARG A 306 0.98 -13.41 10.69
CA ARG A 306 0.19 -12.19 10.61
C ARG A 306 -1.24 -12.51 10.19
N LEU A 307 -2.21 -11.88 10.86
CA LEU A 307 -3.63 -12.16 10.68
C LEU A 307 -4.42 -10.88 10.44
N SER A 308 -5.40 -10.97 9.55
CA SER A 308 -6.38 -9.93 9.30
C SER A 308 -7.79 -10.48 9.26
N LEU A 309 -8.70 -9.73 9.86
CA LEU A 309 -10.14 -9.91 9.74
C LEU A 309 -10.72 -8.69 9.05
N GLY A 310 -11.63 -8.88 8.11
CA GLY A 310 -12.34 -7.79 7.46
C GLY A 310 -13.80 -8.10 7.25
N TYR A 311 -14.59 -7.06 7.07
CA TYR A 311 -16.00 -7.18 6.70
C TYR A 311 -16.36 -6.14 5.66
N ARG A 312 -16.94 -6.57 4.54
CA ARG A 312 -17.47 -5.72 3.49
C ARG A 312 -19.00 -5.75 3.53
N PHE A 313 -19.61 -4.57 3.57
CA PHE A 313 -21.07 -4.37 3.56
C PHE A 313 -21.64 -4.42 2.14
#